data_AF-A0A2E6P6H1-F1
#
_entry.id   AF-A0A2E6P6H1-F1
#
_cell.length_a   1.000
_cell.length_b   1.000
_cell.length_c   1.000
_cell.angle_alpha   90.00
_cell.angle_beta   90.00
_cell.angle_gamma   90.00
#
_symmetry.space_group_name_H-M   'P 1'
#
loop_
_entity.id
_entity.type
_entity.pdbx_description
1 polymer ?
#
loop_
_entity_poly.entity_id
_entity_poly.type
_entity_poly.pdbx_seq_one_letter_code
_entity_poly.pdbx_strand_id
1 'polypeptide(L)'
;MGILALIAALAISGVAALYSILGLAAIFAGAKIPIIIMGGVLEVGKLVTASWLYQNWKNPLLPKSIKYYLTTSVIVLVFVTSMGIFGFLSKAHLDQVKPTTTNETRIVLIDKQILQEERVIVRAEKTLERLDRALDVYISKEYVTRGLRERKKQKEEREELTLAINTAMDKIDELMVKKQEFQLETKMLEADVGPLKYIAELIYGEEKAKDMFDEAVRAVIIVLIFVFDPLAVLLLIAANISLSGWSKLRKKKREYNQKKLDLQIKRENEKIKEAKKQIGNYKEFFKKLAKKRLTNEDYERFFLTLGAKEMREMGLDADEIRIKMDQILDWNASEKQPDKTLVKSKNIKPEKMDLIV
;
A
#
# COMPACT_ATOMS: atom_id res chain seq x y z
N MET A 1 2.44 10.71 2.44
CA MET A 1 2.02 10.14 1.14
C MET A 1 2.79 8.89 0.74
N GLY A 2 4.12 8.90 0.53
CA GLY A 2 4.85 7.68 0.10
C GLY A 2 4.72 6.47 1.02
N ILE A 3 4.76 6.66 2.35
CA ILE A 3 4.54 5.57 3.32
C ILE A 3 3.10 5.04 3.27
N LEU A 4 2.11 5.93 3.12
CA LEU A 4 0.70 5.53 2.99
C LEU A 4 0.46 4.72 1.72
N ALA A 5 1.05 5.15 0.60
CA ALA A 5 1.00 4.40 -0.66
C ALA A 5 1.66 3.02 -0.53
N LEU A 6 2.77 2.91 0.21
CA LEU A 6 3.44 1.63 0.46
C LEU A 6 2.56 0.68 1.29
N ILE A 7 1.99 1.18 2.39
CA ILE A 7 1.11 0.38 3.25
C ILE A 7 -0.13 -0.07 2.47
N ALA A 8 -0.75 0.83 1.70
CA ALA A 8 -1.88 0.50 0.84
C ALA A 8 -1.51 -0.56 -0.22
N ALA A 9 -0.37 -0.40 -0.90
CA ALA A 9 0.11 -1.37 -1.88
C ALA A 9 0.34 -2.76 -1.28
N LEU A 10 0.98 -2.84 -0.11
CA LEU A 10 1.23 -4.10 0.59
C LEU A 10 -0.07 -4.73 1.11
N ALA A 11 -1.01 -3.94 1.61
CA ALA A 11 -2.31 -4.43 2.07
C ALA A 11 -3.12 -5.01 0.92
N ILE A 12 -3.27 -4.25 -0.18
CA ILE A 12 -4.00 -4.70 -1.37
C ILE A 12 -3.33 -5.96 -1.94
N SER A 13 -2.00 -5.95 -2.10
CA SER A 13 -1.27 -7.11 -2.61
C SER A 13 -1.35 -8.32 -1.68
N GLY A 14 -1.36 -8.12 -0.36
CA GLY A 14 -1.46 -9.22 0.61
C GLY A 14 -2.83 -9.92 0.56
N VAL A 15 -3.91 -9.14 0.48
CA VAL A 15 -5.27 -9.68 0.30
C VAL A 15 -5.40 -10.37 -1.06
N ALA A 16 -4.90 -9.74 -2.13
CA ALA A 16 -4.89 -10.32 -3.47
C ALA A 16 -4.11 -11.64 -3.51
N ALA A 17 -2.94 -11.70 -2.89
CA ALA A 17 -2.13 -12.90 -2.78
C ALA A 17 -2.86 -14.02 -2.02
N LEU A 18 -3.50 -13.70 -0.88
CA LEU A 18 -4.30 -14.66 -0.12
C LEU A 18 -5.40 -15.30 -0.98
N TYR A 19 -6.21 -14.48 -1.64
CA TYR A 19 -7.28 -15.00 -2.51
C TYR A 19 -6.75 -15.75 -3.72
N SER A 20 -5.69 -15.22 -4.35
CA SER A 20 -5.03 -15.87 -5.48
C SER A 20 -4.53 -17.28 -5.15
N ILE A 21 -3.78 -17.40 -4.05
CA ILE A 21 -3.18 -18.66 -3.60
C ILE A 21 -4.26 -19.67 -3.24
N LEU A 22 -5.31 -19.26 -2.51
CA LEU A 22 -6.42 -20.14 -2.16
C LEU A 22 -7.20 -20.61 -3.39
N GLY A 23 -7.40 -19.72 -4.38
CA GLY A 23 -8.06 -20.06 -5.63
C GLY A 23 -7.27 -21.04 -6.48
N LEU A 24 -5.96 -20.81 -6.66
CA LEU A 24 -5.06 -21.75 -7.37
C LEU A 24 -4.97 -23.09 -6.64
N ALA A 25 -4.87 -23.09 -5.31
CA ALA A 25 -4.85 -24.32 -4.51
C ALA A 25 -6.17 -25.10 -4.64
N ALA A 26 -7.29 -24.41 -4.85
CA ALA A 26 -8.57 -25.06 -5.08
C ALA A 26 -8.69 -25.70 -6.47
N ILE A 27 -8.10 -25.10 -7.50
CA ILE A 27 -8.07 -25.66 -8.87
C ILE A 27 -7.28 -26.98 -8.91
N PHE A 28 -6.18 -27.05 -8.16
CA PHE A 28 -5.27 -28.19 -8.16
C PHE A 28 -5.30 -28.92 -6.80
N ALA A 29 -6.46 -29.48 -6.48
CA ALA A 29 -6.71 -30.09 -5.16
C ALA A 29 -5.75 -31.24 -4.78
N GLY A 30 -5.12 -31.89 -5.76
CA GLY A 30 -4.13 -32.96 -5.53
C GLY A 30 -2.73 -32.48 -5.10
N ALA A 31 -2.43 -31.18 -5.23
CA ALA A 31 -1.12 -30.61 -4.94
C ALA A 31 -1.21 -29.25 -4.21
N LYS A 32 -2.15 -29.14 -3.25
CA LYS A 32 -2.44 -27.89 -2.52
C LYS A 32 -1.20 -27.25 -1.89
N ILE A 33 -0.43 -28.04 -1.12
CA ILE A 33 0.74 -27.52 -0.38
C ILE A 33 1.81 -26.97 -1.33
N PRO A 34 2.26 -27.70 -2.37
CA PRO A 34 3.18 -27.17 -3.37
C PRO A 34 2.73 -25.84 -3.99
N ILE A 35 1.44 -25.70 -4.28
CA ILE A 35 0.89 -24.52 -4.95
C ILE A 35 0.82 -23.32 -4.02
N ILE A 36 0.52 -23.54 -2.74
CA ILE A 36 0.57 -22.48 -1.73
C ILE A 36 2.00 -21.93 -1.62
N ILE A 37 3.00 -22.82 -1.56
CA ILE A 37 4.41 -22.43 -1.49
C ILE A 37 4.83 -21.68 -2.75
N MET A 38 4.54 -22.25 -3.94
CA MET A 38 4.85 -21.63 -5.23
C MET A 38 4.20 -20.26 -5.37
N GLY A 39 2.90 -20.16 -5.10
CA GLY A 39 2.15 -18.90 -5.18
C GLY A 39 2.70 -17.84 -4.24
N GLY A 40 3.05 -18.20 -3.00
CA GLY A 40 3.69 -17.27 -2.07
C GLY A 40 5.01 -16.70 -2.60
N VAL A 41 5.87 -17.55 -3.18
CA VAL A 41 7.14 -17.11 -3.76
C VAL A 41 6.92 -16.22 -5.00
N LEU A 42 5.95 -16.58 -5.85
CA LEU A 42 5.62 -15.80 -7.06
C LEU A 42 5.08 -14.41 -6.72
N GLU A 43 4.23 -14.28 -5.70
CA GLU A 43 3.68 -12.98 -5.27
C GLU A 43 4.77 -12.07 -4.69
N VAL A 44 5.65 -12.59 -3.83
CA VAL A 44 6.80 -11.82 -3.32
C VAL A 44 7.73 -11.44 -4.47
N GLY A 45 8.00 -12.38 -5.38
CA GLY A 45 8.83 -12.17 -6.57
C GLY A 45 8.30 -11.07 -7.49
N LYS A 46 6.98 -10.99 -7.69
CA LYS A 46 6.29 -9.94 -8.46
C LYS A 46 6.61 -8.54 -7.91
N LEU A 47 6.39 -8.34 -6.60
CA LEU A 47 6.60 -7.03 -5.96
C LEU A 47 8.08 -6.62 -5.92
N VAL A 48 8.97 -7.57 -5.61
CA VAL A 48 10.43 -7.32 -5.60
C VAL A 48 10.91 -6.94 -6.99
N THR A 49 10.45 -7.68 -8.02
CA THR A 49 10.81 -7.40 -9.42
C THR A 49 10.30 -6.03 -9.85
N ALA A 50 9.05 -5.69 -9.57
CA ALA A 50 8.48 -4.37 -9.90
C ALA A 50 9.26 -3.23 -9.22
N SER A 51 9.55 -3.37 -7.93
CA SER A 51 10.30 -2.38 -7.15
C SER A 51 11.75 -2.22 -7.66
N TRP A 52 12.43 -3.33 -7.93
CA TRP A 52 13.81 -3.34 -8.42
C TRP A 52 13.93 -2.80 -9.84
N LEU A 53 13.00 -3.18 -10.73
CA LEU A 53 12.96 -2.71 -12.12
C LEU A 53 12.77 -1.19 -12.17
N TYR A 54 11.92 -0.64 -11.30
CA TYR A 54 11.76 0.80 -11.18
C TYR A 54 13.07 1.50 -10.77
N GLN A 55 13.74 1.00 -9.72
CA GLN A 55 14.98 1.62 -9.22
C GLN A 55 16.11 1.55 -10.24
N ASN A 56 16.18 0.48 -11.03
CA ASN A 56 17.26 0.22 -11.98
C ASN A 56 16.91 0.57 -13.44
N TRP A 57 15.74 1.17 -13.69
CA TRP A 57 15.28 1.47 -15.05
C TRP A 57 16.28 2.29 -15.88
N LYS A 58 16.95 3.26 -15.22
CA LYS A 58 17.95 4.16 -15.84
C LYS A 58 19.39 3.64 -15.72
N ASN A 59 19.62 2.45 -15.20
CA ASN A 59 20.97 1.90 -15.06
C ASN A 59 21.54 1.57 -16.47
N PRO A 60 22.69 2.15 -16.86
CA PRO A 60 23.31 1.89 -18.17
C PRO A 60 23.82 0.45 -18.32
N LEU A 61 24.09 -0.25 -17.21
CA LEU A 61 24.55 -1.64 -17.21
C LEU A 61 23.43 -2.65 -17.48
N LEU A 62 22.16 -2.21 -17.53
CA LEU A 62 21.01 -3.10 -17.73
C LEU A 62 20.60 -3.14 -19.22
N PRO A 63 20.81 -4.27 -19.92
CA PRO A 63 20.38 -4.43 -21.32
C PRO A 63 18.88 -4.24 -21.49
N LYS A 64 18.46 -3.77 -22.68
CA LYS A 64 17.04 -3.58 -23.00
C LYS A 64 16.25 -4.89 -22.94
N SER A 65 16.85 -6.02 -23.34
CA SER A 65 16.23 -7.35 -23.31
C SER A 65 15.75 -7.75 -21.91
N ILE A 66 16.59 -7.55 -20.89
CA ILE A 66 16.24 -7.86 -19.49
C ILE A 66 15.10 -6.96 -19.00
N LYS A 67 15.08 -5.67 -19.38
CA LYS A 67 13.99 -4.75 -19.03
C LYS A 67 12.65 -5.24 -19.60
N TYR A 68 12.62 -5.63 -20.87
CA TYR A 68 11.41 -6.18 -21.49
C TYR A 68 10.98 -7.50 -20.86
N TYR A 69 11.92 -8.41 -20.59
CA TYR A 69 11.62 -9.66 -19.91
C TYR A 69 10.98 -9.42 -18.55
N LEU A 70 11.62 -8.64 -17.67
CA LEU A 70 11.10 -8.35 -16.33
C LEU A 70 9.75 -7.64 -16.35
N THR A 71 9.56 -6.69 -17.29
CA THR A 71 8.26 -6.01 -17.44
C THR A 71 7.17 -7.00 -17.83
N THR A 72 7.45 -7.85 -18.82
CA THR A 72 6.51 -8.87 -19.30
C THR A 72 6.23 -9.90 -18.21
N SER A 73 7.25 -10.34 -17.46
CA SER A 73 7.10 -11.25 -16.32
C SER A 73 6.20 -10.66 -15.24
N VAL A 74 6.37 -9.38 -14.88
CA VAL A 74 5.46 -8.72 -13.91
C VAL A 74 4.04 -8.71 -14.43
N ILE A 75 3.81 -8.38 -15.71
CA ILE A 75 2.47 -8.40 -16.32
C ILE A 75 1.87 -9.82 -16.29
N VAL A 76 2.64 -10.85 -16.66
CA VAL A 76 2.19 -12.24 -16.61
C VAL A 76 1.87 -12.67 -15.17
N LEU A 77 2.69 -12.27 -14.19
CA LEU A 77 2.44 -12.57 -12.78
C LEU A 77 1.15 -11.88 -12.28
N VAL A 78 0.85 -10.66 -12.72
CA VAL A 78 -0.44 -10.00 -12.47
C VAL A 78 -1.59 -10.84 -13.05
N PHE A 79 -1.48 -11.35 -14.27
CA PHE A 79 -2.50 -12.25 -14.82
C PHE A 79 -2.64 -13.57 -14.04
N VAL A 80 -1.55 -14.14 -13.53
CA VAL A 80 -1.61 -15.35 -12.69
C VAL A 80 -2.32 -15.05 -11.37
N THR A 81 -1.99 -13.95 -10.71
CA THR A 81 -2.69 -13.51 -9.49
C THR A 81 -4.17 -13.30 -9.75
N SER A 82 -4.48 -12.64 -10.87
CA SER A 82 -5.83 -12.40 -11.35
C SER A 82 -6.61 -13.71 -11.56
N MET A 83 -6.01 -14.70 -12.23
CA MET A 83 -6.61 -16.02 -12.42
C MET A 83 -6.85 -16.74 -11.09
N GLY A 84 -5.94 -16.60 -10.13
CA GLY A 84 -6.13 -17.14 -8.79
C GLY A 84 -7.32 -16.52 -8.07
N ILE A 85 -7.43 -15.18 -8.07
CA ILE A 85 -8.56 -14.48 -7.43
C ILE A 85 -9.88 -14.90 -8.09
N PHE A 86 -9.90 -14.99 -9.42
CA PHE A 86 -11.06 -15.48 -10.17
C PHE A 86 -11.46 -16.89 -9.73
N GLY A 87 -10.49 -17.80 -9.61
CA GLY A 87 -10.72 -19.17 -9.15
C GLY A 87 -11.31 -19.22 -7.74
N PHE A 88 -10.83 -18.37 -6.82
CA PHE A 88 -11.35 -18.30 -5.45
C PHE A 88 -12.79 -17.78 -5.42
N LEU A 89 -13.06 -16.64 -6.04
CA LEU A 89 -14.39 -16.03 -6.05
C LEU A 89 -15.42 -16.87 -6.80
N SER A 90 -15.02 -17.47 -7.93
CA SER A 90 -15.89 -18.38 -8.69
C SER A 90 -16.20 -19.65 -7.92
N LYS A 91 -15.24 -20.20 -7.17
CA LYS A 91 -15.49 -21.35 -6.29
C LYS A 91 -16.43 -20.99 -5.14
N ALA A 92 -16.23 -19.85 -4.49
CA ALA A 92 -17.11 -19.40 -3.41
C ALA A 92 -18.56 -19.27 -3.90
N HIS A 93 -18.76 -18.73 -5.11
CA HIS A 93 -20.06 -18.67 -5.77
C HIS A 93 -20.63 -20.07 -6.08
N LEU A 94 -19.85 -20.93 -6.74
CA LEU A 94 -20.30 -22.29 -7.11
C LEU A 94 -20.62 -23.14 -5.88
N ASP A 95 -19.87 -23.02 -4.79
CA ASP A 95 -20.11 -23.76 -3.56
C ASP A 95 -21.39 -23.30 -2.83
N GLN A 96 -21.85 -22.06 -3.08
CA GLN A 96 -23.15 -21.57 -2.60
C GLN A 96 -24.32 -22.02 -3.49
N VAL A 97 -24.11 -22.16 -4.82
CA VAL A 97 -25.17 -22.54 -5.77
C VAL A 97 -25.39 -24.07 -5.85
N LYS A 98 -24.34 -24.89 -5.69
CA LYS A 98 -24.42 -26.36 -5.78
C LYS A 98 -25.42 -27.02 -4.81
N PRO A 99 -25.50 -26.61 -3.52
CA PRO A 99 -26.46 -27.19 -2.60
C PRO A 99 -27.91 -26.91 -3.03
N THR A 100 -28.18 -25.74 -3.62
CA THR A 100 -29.51 -25.37 -4.14
C THR A 100 -29.96 -26.34 -5.23
N THR A 101 -29.16 -26.57 -6.27
CA THR A 101 -29.49 -27.52 -7.36
C THR A 101 -29.64 -28.96 -6.86
N THR A 102 -28.82 -29.36 -5.89
CA THR A 102 -28.91 -30.70 -5.27
C THR A 102 -30.23 -30.86 -4.51
N ASN A 103 -30.62 -29.84 -3.75
CA ASN A 103 -31.85 -29.83 -2.97
C ASN A 103 -33.09 -29.74 -3.85
N GLU A 104 -33.07 -28.96 -4.93
CA GLU A 104 -34.13 -28.96 -5.95
C GLU A 104 -34.33 -30.36 -6.54
N THR A 105 -33.23 -31.06 -6.88
CA THR A 105 -33.30 -32.44 -7.38
C THR A 105 -33.91 -33.39 -6.35
N ARG A 106 -33.56 -33.22 -5.06
CA ARG A 106 -34.14 -34.00 -3.96
C ARG A 106 -35.63 -33.71 -3.76
N ILE A 107 -36.06 -32.44 -3.89
CA ILE A 107 -37.47 -32.05 -3.84
C ILE A 107 -38.25 -32.72 -4.96
N VAL A 108 -37.75 -32.71 -6.19
CA VAL A 108 -38.39 -33.40 -7.33
C VAL A 108 -38.47 -34.90 -7.10
N LEU A 109 -37.44 -35.51 -6.49
CA LEU A 109 -37.47 -36.93 -6.14
C LEU A 109 -38.55 -37.23 -5.08
N ILE A 110 -38.64 -36.41 -4.03
CA ILE A 110 -39.65 -36.54 -2.99
C ILE A 110 -41.06 -36.37 -3.57
N ASP A 111 -41.27 -35.41 -4.47
CA ASP A 111 -42.56 -35.24 -5.15
C ASP A 111 -42.97 -36.49 -5.92
N LYS A 112 -42.02 -37.15 -6.59
CA LYS A 112 -42.28 -38.43 -7.26
C LYS A 112 -42.63 -39.54 -6.28
N GLN A 113 -42.02 -39.56 -5.09
CA GLN A 113 -42.33 -40.54 -4.04
C GLN A 113 -43.72 -40.29 -3.46
N ILE A 114 -44.08 -39.04 -3.16
CA ILE A 114 -45.42 -38.66 -2.72
C ILE A 114 -46.47 -39.10 -3.75
N LEU A 115 -46.25 -38.82 -5.04
CA LEU A 115 -47.14 -39.28 -6.13
C LEU A 115 -47.22 -40.81 -6.26
N GLN A 116 -46.21 -41.56 -5.79
CA GLN A 116 -46.28 -43.03 -5.75
C GLN A 116 -47.15 -43.51 -4.59
N GLU A 117 -46.99 -42.92 -3.40
CA GLU A 117 -47.80 -43.25 -2.22
C GLU A 117 -49.27 -42.83 -2.39
N GLU A 118 -49.54 -41.66 -2.97
CA GLU A 118 -50.90 -41.24 -3.32
C GLU A 118 -51.58 -42.24 -4.27
N ARG A 119 -50.82 -42.82 -5.22
CA ARG A 119 -51.34 -43.88 -6.10
C ARG A 119 -51.59 -45.19 -5.36
N VAL A 120 -50.89 -45.47 -4.25
CA VAL A 120 -51.20 -46.62 -3.38
C VAL A 120 -52.52 -46.37 -2.67
N ILE A 121 -52.68 -45.18 -2.06
CA ILE A 121 -53.92 -44.77 -1.38
C ILE A 121 -55.12 -44.86 -2.33
N VAL A 122 -55.06 -44.22 -3.50
CA VAL A 122 -56.14 -44.22 -4.48
C VAL A 122 -56.51 -45.63 -4.94
N ARG A 123 -55.52 -46.54 -5.10
CA ARG A 123 -55.79 -47.94 -5.46
C ARG A 123 -56.48 -48.70 -4.33
N ALA A 124 -56.04 -48.50 -3.09
CA ALA A 124 -56.62 -49.14 -1.92
C ALA A 124 -58.05 -48.63 -1.66
N GLU A 125 -58.27 -47.32 -1.70
CA GLU A 125 -59.60 -46.69 -1.57
C GLU A 125 -60.56 -47.17 -2.65
N LYS A 126 -60.14 -47.22 -3.92
CA LYS A 126 -60.97 -47.75 -5.02
C LYS A 126 -61.33 -49.22 -4.81
N THR A 127 -60.46 -49.98 -4.15
CA THR A 127 -60.71 -51.39 -3.84
C THR A 127 -61.71 -51.51 -2.70
N LEU A 128 -61.56 -50.73 -1.63
CA LEU A 128 -62.56 -50.62 -0.55
C LEU A 128 -63.94 -50.23 -1.09
N GLU A 129 -64.00 -49.22 -1.96
CA GLU A 129 -65.26 -48.77 -2.58
C GLU A 129 -65.90 -49.87 -3.47
N ARG A 130 -65.10 -50.69 -4.14
CA ARG A 130 -65.61 -51.87 -4.87
C ARG A 130 -66.18 -52.93 -3.93
N LEU A 131 -65.51 -53.19 -2.80
CA LEU A 131 -66.00 -54.10 -1.77
C LEU A 131 -67.31 -53.59 -1.15
N ASP A 132 -67.45 -52.27 -0.96
CA ASP A 132 -68.69 -51.64 -0.49
C ASP A 132 -69.83 -51.77 -1.50
N ARG A 133 -69.58 -51.44 -2.78
CA ARG A 133 -70.58 -51.61 -3.84
C ARG A 133 -71.05 -53.06 -4.00
N ALA A 134 -70.15 -54.03 -3.85
CA ALA A 134 -70.52 -55.45 -3.90
C ALA A 134 -71.47 -55.83 -2.76
N LEU A 135 -71.30 -55.23 -1.57
CA LEU A 135 -72.19 -55.40 -0.42
C LEU A 135 -73.56 -54.75 -0.66
N ASP A 136 -73.60 -53.56 -1.28
CA ASP A 136 -74.84 -52.84 -1.60
C ASP A 136 -75.77 -53.65 -2.52
N VAL A 137 -75.22 -54.48 -3.42
CA VAL A 137 -76.01 -55.40 -4.25
C VAL A 137 -76.76 -56.42 -3.40
N TYR A 138 -76.18 -56.93 -2.31
CA TYR A 138 -76.87 -57.84 -1.40
C TYR A 138 -77.96 -57.14 -0.58
N ILE A 139 -77.71 -55.90 -0.17
CA ILE A 139 -78.66 -55.08 0.58
C ILE A 139 -79.87 -54.71 -0.30
N SER A 140 -79.63 -54.28 -1.53
CA SER A 140 -80.68 -53.91 -2.50
C SER A 140 -81.60 -55.06 -2.89
N LYS A 141 -81.13 -56.31 -2.78
CA LYS A 141 -81.91 -57.53 -3.03
C LYS A 141 -82.56 -58.11 -1.76
N GLU A 142 -82.62 -57.33 -0.67
CA GLU A 142 -83.14 -57.73 0.65
C GLU A 142 -82.39 -58.90 1.32
N TYR A 143 -81.22 -59.29 0.80
CA TYR A 143 -80.38 -60.35 1.36
C TYR A 143 -79.39 -59.84 2.42
N VAL A 144 -79.85 -58.99 3.34
CA VAL A 144 -79.03 -58.29 4.34
C VAL A 144 -78.18 -59.25 5.17
N THR A 145 -78.75 -60.36 5.66
CA THR A 145 -78.03 -61.35 6.46
C THR A 145 -76.90 -62.04 5.68
N ARG A 146 -77.08 -62.26 4.37
CA ARG A 146 -76.02 -62.83 3.50
C ARG A 146 -74.93 -61.79 3.23
N GLY A 147 -75.31 -60.55 2.95
CA GLY A 147 -74.36 -59.43 2.81
C GLY A 147 -73.48 -59.25 4.05
N LEU A 148 -74.07 -59.26 5.25
CA LEU A 148 -73.31 -59.14 6.51
C LEU A 148 -72.33 -60.30 6.73
N ARG A 149 -72.66 -61.52 6.30
CA ARG A 149 -71.75 -62.68 6.37
C ARG A 149 -70.58 -62.53 5.40
N GLU A 150 -70.83 -62.09 4.17
CA GLU A 150 -69.76 -61.83 3.18
C GLU A 150 -68.85 -60.67 3.62
N ARG A 151 -69.42 -59.60 4.19
CA ARG A 151 -68.63 -58.51 4.79
C ARG A 151 -67.71 -59.02 5.91
N LYS A 152 -68.21 -59.93 6.75
CA LYS A 152 -67.40 -60.53 7.83
C LYS A 152 -66.24 -61.36 7.29
N LYS A 153 -66.40 -62.05 6.16
CA LYS A 153 -65.31 -62.78 5.49
C LYS A 153 -64.26 -61.84 4.88
N GLN A 154 -64.68 -60.67 4.39
CA GLN A 154 -63.79 -59.65 3.81
C GLN A 154 -63.12 -58.76 4.87
N LYS A 155 -63.31 -59.04 6.17
CA LYS A 155 -62.80 -58.18 7.25
C LYS A 155 -61.27 -58.05 7.20
N GLU A 156 -60.57 -59.17 7.02
CA GLU A 156 -59.10 -59.21 6.95
C GLU A 156 -58.58 -58.38 5.77
N GLU A 157 -59.12 -58.59 4.56
CA GLU A 157 -58.76 -57.81 3.36
C GLU A 157 -58.99 -56.30 3.55
N ARG A 158 -60.09 -55.90 4.21
CA ARG A 158 -60.36 -54.49 4.51
C ARG A 158 -59.40 -53.89 5.53
N GLU A 159 -59.03 -54.66 6.55
CA GLU A 159 -58.03 -54.25 7.54
C GLU A 159 -56.66 -54.08 6.88
N GLU A 160 -56.26 -54.99 5.98
CA GLU A 160 -55.03 -54.87 5.19
C GLU A 160 -55.02 -53.63 4.29
N LEU A 161 -56.12 -53.36 3.57
CA LEU A 161 -56.26 -52.17 2.72
C LEU A 161 -56.21 -50.88 3.55
N THR A 162 -56.86 -50.86 4.71
CA THR A 162 -56.85 -49.70 5.63
C THR A 162 -55.45 -49.49 6.22
N LEU A 163 -54.76 -50.57 6.59
CA LEU A 163 -53.38 -50.51 7.06
C LEU A 163 -52.43 -49.98 5.98
N ALA A 164 -52.62 -50.40 4.73
CA ALA A 164 -51.84 -49.89 3.60
C ALA A 164 -52.08 -48.39 3.35
N ILE A 165 -53.32 -47.91 3.48
CA ILE A 165 -53.65 -46.48 3.40
C ILE A 165 -52.93 -45.71 4.52
N ASN A 166 -53.09 -46.14 5.78
CA ASN A 166 -52.47 -45.46 6.92
C ASN A 166 -50.94 -45.43 6.79
N THR A 167 -50.33 -46.55 6.38
CA THR A 167 -48.88 -46.63 6.17
C THR A 167 -48.40 -45.69 5.06
N ALA A 168 -49.15 -45.59 3.95
CA ALA A 168 -48.84 -44.66 2.87
C ALA A 168 -49.04 -43.20 3.30
N MET A 169 -50.06 -42.90 4.12
CA MET A 169 -50.28 -41.57 4.68
C MET A 169 -49.14 -41.14 5.62
N ASP A 170 -48.74 -42.01 6.56
CA ASP A 170 -47.60 -41.77 7.44
C ASP A 170 -46.32 -41.52 6.63
N LYS A 171 -46.17 -42.23 5.50
CA LYS A 171 -45.03 -42.05 4.61
C LYS A 171 -45.06 -40.71 3.87
N ILE A 172 -46.23 -40.29 3.41
CA ILE A 172 -46.42 -38.96 2.79
C ILE A 172 -46.07 -37.86 3.78
N ASP A 173 -46.52 -37.97 5.03
CA ASP A 173 -46.22 -36.97 6.07
C ASP A 173 -44.70 -36.87 6.33
N GLU A 174 -44.01 -38.00 6.45
CA GLU A 174 -42.54 -38.05 6.58
C GLU A 174 -41.85 -37.38 5.38
N LEU A 175 -42.32 -37.68 4.16
CA LEU A 175 -41.79 -37.11 2.93
C LEU A 175 -42.07 -35.60 2.82
N MET A 176 -43.25 -35.13 3.25
CA MET A 176 -43.60 -33.71 3.25
C MET A 176 -42.72 -32.91 4.22
N VAL A 177 -42.43 -33.45 5.40
CA VAL A 177 -41.49 -32.81 6.35
C VAL A 177 -40.12 -32.67 5.71
N LYS A 178 -39.58 -33.74 5.13
CA LYS A 178 -38.28 -33.71 4.42
C LYS A 178 -38.26 -32.74 3.24
N LYS A 179 -39.37 -32.65 2.50
CA LYS A 179 -39.52 -31.67 1.41
C LYS A 179 -39.44 -30.24 1.94
N GLN A 180 -40.14 -29.96 3.04
CA GLN A 180 -40.12 -28.63 3.67
C GLN A 180 -38.72 -28.26 4.17
N GLU A 181 -37.98 -29.20 4.74
CA GLU A 181 -36.58 -28.98 5.15
C GLU A 181 -35.70 -28.55 3.97
N PHE A 182 -35.74 -29.28 2.85
CA PHE A 182 -34.97 -28.89 1.65
C PHE A 182 -35.47 -27.60 1.00
N GLN A 183 -36.77 -27.32 1.06
CA GLN A 183 -37.35 -26.06 0.58
C GLN A 183 -36.93 -24.85 1.43
N LEU A 184 -36.78 -25.04 2.74
CA LEU A 184 -36.28 -24.00 3.63
C LEU A 184 -34.80 -23.75 3.36
N GLU A 185 -34.00 -24.81 3.25
CA GLU A 185 -32.57 -24.71 2.96
C GLU A 185 -32.30 -24.02 1.62
N THR A 186 -33.03 -24.38 0.56
CA THR A 186 -32.94 -23.70 -0.75
C THR A 186 -33.29 -22.23 -0.66
N LYS A 187 -34.38 -21.86 0.02
CA LYS A 187 -34.77 -20.45 0.21
C LYS A 187 -33.74 -19.65 0.99
N MET A 188 -33.12 -20.24 2.01
CA MET A 188 -32.05 -19.58 2.78
C MET A 188 -30.83 -19.32 1.89
N LEU A 189 -30.42 -20.30 1.08
CA LEU A 189 -29.31 -20.16 0.15
C LEU A 189 -29.60 -19.14 -0.96
N GLU A 190 -30.83 -19.10 -1.49
CA GLU A 190 -31.27 -18.10 -2.47
C GLU A 190 -31.23 -16.67 -1.90
N ALA A 191 -31.59 -16.50 -0.62
CA ALA A 191 -31.53 -15.20 0.04
C ALA A 191 -30.09 -14.68 0.15
N ASP A 192 -29.12 -15.55 0.44
CA ASP A 192 -27.70 -15.19 0.55
C ASP A 192 -27.10 -14.72 -0.78
N VAL A 193 -27.57 -15.27 -1.91
CA VAL A 193 -27.14 -14.88 -3.27
C VAL A 193 -28.01 -13.79 -3.91
N GLY A 194 -29.02 -13.30 -3.19
CA GLY A 194 -29.95 -12.26 -3.67
C GLY A 194 -29.29 -11.00 -4.25
N PRO A 195 -28.26 -10.41 -3.60
CA PRO A 195 -27.55 -9.25 -4.12
C PRO A 195 -26.91 -9.45 -5.51
N LEU A 196 -26.42 -10.67 -5.79
CA LEU A 196 -25.82 -10.99 -7.08
C LEU A 196 -26.88 -11.01 -8.20
N LYS A 197 -28.15 -11.28 -7.86
CA LYS A 197 -29.23 -11.36 -8.84
C LYS A 197 -29.54 -9.98 -9.41
N TYR A 198 -29.53 -8.95 -8.57
CA TYR A 198 -29.67 -7.56 -9.01
C TYR A 198 -28.53 -7.12 -9.94
N ILE A 199 -27.32 -7.64 -9.73
CA ILE A 199 -26.18 -7.38 -10.63
C ILE A 199 -26.42 -8.03 -11.99
N ALA A 200 -26.93 -9.26 -12.03
CA ALA A 200 -27.29 -9.92 -13.28
C ALA A 200 -28.42 -9.20 -14.03
N GLU A 201 -29.44 -8.75 -13.31
CA GLU A 201 -30.54 -7.94 -13.83
C GLU A 201 -30.05 -6.61 -14.41
N LEU A 202 -29.08 -5.96 -13.75
CA LEU A 202 -28.47 -4.71 -14.25
C LEU A 202 -27.69 -4.91 -15.56
N ILE A 203 -27.00 -6.03 -15.72
CA ILE A 203 -26.13 -6.29 -16.88
C ILE A 203 -26.92 -6.84 -18.07
N TYR A 204 -27.87 -7.75 -17.84
CA TYR A 204 -28.54 -8.50 -18.91
C TYR A 204 -30.04 -8.20 -19.05
N GLY A 205 -30.63 -7.41 -18.15
CA GLY A 205 -32.07 -7.14 -18.08
C GLY A 205 -32.87 -8.27 -17.42
N GLU A 206 -34.06 -7.96 -16.91
CA GLU A 206 -34.91 -8.88 -16.13
C GLU A 206 -35.21 -10.21 -16.87
N GLU A 207 -35.39 -10.16 -18.19
CA GLU A 207 -35.76 -11.34 -19.00
C GLU A 207 -34.63 -12.37 -19.16
N LYS A 208 -33.36 -11.96 -19.12
CA LYS A 208 -32.20 -12.85 -19.34
C LYS A 208 -31.32 -13.07 -18.11
N ALA A 209 -31.59 -12.34 -17.03
CA ALA A 209 -30.79 -12.38 -15.81
C ALA A 209 -30.74 -13.77 -15.17
N LYS A 210 -31.82 -14.55 -15.25
CA LYS A 210 -31.91 -15.87 -14.63
C LYS A 210 -30.99 -16.90 -15.32
N ASP A 211 -30.91 -16.83 -16.64
CA ASP A 211 -30.09 -17.76 -17.45
C ASP A 211 -28.61 -17.33 -17.50
N MET A 212 -28.34 -16.02 -17.37
CA MET A 212 -26.98 -15.45 -17.44
C MET A 212 -26.41 -15.04 -16.07
N PHE A 213 -27.01 -15.51 -14.98
CA PHE A 213 -26.61 -15.16 -13.61
C PHE A 213 -25.13 -15.45 -13.34
N ASP A 214 -24.68 -16.67 -13.64
CA ASP A 214 -23.28 -17.06 -13.45
C ASP A 214 -22.31 -16.27 -14.34
N GLU A 215 -22.77 -15.84 -15.52
CA GLU A 215 -21.96 -15.04 -16.45
C GLU A 215 -21.81 -13.59 -15.96
N ALA A 216 -22.88 -13.02 -15.39
CA ALA A 216 -22.85 -11.70 -14.78
C ALA A 216 -21.85 -11.64 -13.60
N VAL A 217 -21.92 -12.64 -12.72
CA VAL A 217 -21.01 -12.74 -11.58
C VAL A 217 -19.56 -12.87 -12.04
N ARG A 218 -19.29 -13.72 -13.05
CA ARG A 218 -17.95 -13.82 -13.65
C ARG A 218 -17.47 -12.51 -14.26
N ALA A 219 -18.32 -11.78 -14.98
CA ALA A 219 -17.99 -10.50 -15.57
C ALA A 219 -17.61 -9.46 -14.49
N VAL A 220 -18.37 -9.38 -13.39
CA VAL A 220 -18.05 -8.49 -12.26
C VAL A 220 -16.72 -8.87 -11.61
N ILE A 221 -16.48 -10.17 -11.38
CA ILE A 221 -15.21 -10.65 -10.84
C ILE A 221 -14.04 -10.22 -11.75
N ILE A 222 -14.17 -10.37 -13.07
CA ILE A 222 -13.15 -9.96 -14.05
C ILE A 222 -12.87 -8.46 -13.97
N VAL A 223 -13.91 -7.63 -13.88
CA VAL A 223 -13.77 -6.16 -13.75
C VAL A 223 -13.02 -5.79 -12.46
N LEU A 224 -13.39 -6.39 -11.33
CA LEU A 224 -12.75 -6.12 -10.04
C LEU A 224 -11.26 -6.48 -10.07
N ILE A 225 -10.93 -7.64 -10.63
CA ILE A 225 -9.56 -8.14 -10.71
C ILE A 225 -8.69 -7.24 -11.59
N PHE A 226 -9.21 -6.80 -12.73
CA PHE A 226 -8.49 -5.93 -13.66
C PHE A 226 -8.14 -4.56 -13.06
N VAL A 227 -8.91 -4.11 -12.06
CA VAL A 227 -8.64 -2.87 -11.33
C VAL A 227 -7.67 -3.12 -10.18
N PHE A 228 -7.95 -4.12 -9.32
CA PHE A 228 -7.24 -4.26 -8.05
C PHE A 228 -5.79 -4.69 -8.20
N ASP A 229 -5.48 -5.65 -9.09
CA ASP A 229 -4.14 -6.25 -9.13
C ASP A 229 -3.10 -5.35 -9.81
N PRO A 230 -3.37 -4.71 -10.98
CA PRO A 230 -2.47 -3.68 -11.52
C PRO A 230 -2.30 -2.48 -10.58
N LEU A 231 -3.36 -2.09 -9.85
CA LEU A 231 -3.31 -0.98 -8.90
C LEU A 231 -2.30 -1.22 -7.78
N ALA A 232 -2.20 -2.45 -7.25
CA ALA A 232 -1.23 -2.78 -6.20
C ALA A 232 0.22 -2.56 -6.67
N VAL A 233 0.54 -3.03 -7.88
CA VAL A 233 1.88 -2.88 -8.48
C VAL A 233 2.18 -1.40 -8.76
N LEU A 234 1.21 -0.66 -9.31
CA LEU A 234 1.36 0.76 -9.61
C LEU A 234 1.53 1.60 -8.32
N LEU A 235 0.79 1.30 -7.26
CA LEU A 235 0.94 1.96 -5.96
C LEU A 235 2.29 1.66 -5.33
N LEU A 236 2.80 0.43 -5.46
CA LEU A 236 4.15 0.08 -5.00
C LEU A 236 5.21 0.91 -5.72
N ILE A 237 5.10 1.04 -7.04
CA ILE A 237 6.00 1.88 -7.84
C ILE A 237 5.87 3.34 -7.39
N ALA A 238 4.65 3.87 -7.26
CA ALA A 238 4.38 5.24 -6.80
C ALA A 238 4.98 5.52 -5.40
N ALA A 239 4.87 4.57 -4.47
CA ALA A 239 5.48 4.65 -3.16
C ALA A 239 7.02 4.72 -3.25
N ASN A 240 7.62 3.89 -4.10
CA ASN A 240 9.06 3.89 -4.36
C ASN A 240 9.52 5.23 -4.97
N ILE A 241 8.75 5.81 -5.89
CA ILE A 241 9.02 7.16 -6.43
C ILE A 241 9.03 8.20 -5.30
N SER A 242 7.98 8.22 -4.49
CA SER A 242 7.81 9.23 -3.43
C SER A 242 8.90 9.14 -2.37
N LEU A 243 9.25 7.92 -1.92
CA LEU A 243 10.27 7.69 -0.90
C LEU A 243 11.68 7.99 -1.41
N SER A 244 12.01 7.57 -2.64
CA SER A 244 13.33 7.83 -3.24
C SER A 244 13.54 9.31 -3.61
N GLY A 245 12.49 10.03 -3.99
CA GLY A 245 12.54 11.48 -4.21
C GLY A 245 12.88 12.24 -2.92
N TRP A 246 12.29 11.83 -1.79
CA TRP A 246 12.52 12.45 -0.49
C TRP A 246 13.96 12.28 0.01
N SER A 247 14.56 11.09 -0.18
CA SER A 247 15.95 10.85 0.22
C SER A 247 16.95 11.67 -0.61
N LYS A 248 16.73 11.79 -1.93
CA LYS A 248 17.54 12.62 -2.84
C LYS A 248 17.47 14.10 -2.48
N LEU A 249 16.28 14.62 -2.18
CA LEU A 249 16.09 16.00 -1.74
C LEU A 249 16.81 16.29 -0.41
N ARG A 250 16.71 15.39 0.57
CA ARG A 250 17.45 15.50 1.84
C ARG A 250 18.96 15.49 1.63
N LYS A 251 19.48 14.64 0.74
CA LYS A 251 20.91 14.59 0.42
C LYS A 251 21.39 15.89 -0.24
N LYS A 252 20.67 16.40 -1.25
CA LYS A 252 20.96 17.70 -1.87
C LYS A 252 20.95 18.86 -0.87
N LYS A 253 19.98 18.88 0.06
CA LYS A 253 19.90 19.90 1.10
C LYS A 253 21.10 19.84 2.06
N ARG A 254 21.55 18.63 2.43
CA ARG A 254 22.77 18.43 3.23
C ARG A 254 24.02 18.90 2.50
N GLU A 255 24.20 18.52 1.24
CA GLU A 255 25.33 18.95 0.40
C GLU A 255 25.35 20.48 0.22
N TYR A 256 24.20 21.12 0.01
CA TYR A 256 24.09 22.57 -0.06
C TYR A 256 24.48 23.25 1.26
N ASN A 257 23.95 22.77 2.38
CA ASN A 257 24.29 23.31 3.70
C ASN A 257 25.78 23.13 4.03
N GLN A 258 26.36 21.99 3.66
CA GLN A 258 27.78 21.71 3.87
C GLN A 258 28.65 22.66 3.02
N LYS A 259 28.35 22.83 1.73
CA LYS A 259 29.02 23.82 0.88
C LYS A 259 28.92 25.24 1.43
N LYS A 260 27.76 25.61 1.98
CA LYS A 260 27.57 26.93 2.60
C LYS A 260 28.45 27.10 3.84
N LEU A 261 28.55 26.06 4.67
CA LEU A 261 29.40 26.05 5.86
C LEU A 261 30.89 26.12 5.48
N ASP A 262 31.32 25.34 4.49
CA ASP A 262 32.70 25.35 3.99
C ASP A 262 33.11 26.74 3.45
N LEU A 263 32.19 27.41 2.74
CA LEU A 263 32.38 28.78 2.26
C LEU A 263 32.51 29.79 3.41
N GLN A 264 31.73 29.63 4.48
CA GLN A 264 31.82 30.49 5.67
C GLN A 264 33.16 30.29 6.40
N ILE A 265 33.55 29.03 6.63
CA ILE A 265 34.84 28.68 7.25
C ILE A 265 36.00 29.21 6.41
N LYS A 266 35.93 29.12 5.07
CA LYS A 266 36.97 29.65 4.19
C LYS A 266 37.12 31.18 4.33
N ARG A 267 36.00 31.92 4.35
CA ARG A 267 35.99 33.37 4.56
C ARG A 267 36.54 33.77 5.93
N GLU A 268 36.19 33.03 6.99
CA GLU A 268 36.73 33.28 8.33
C GLU A 268 38.24 32.97 8.40
N ASN A 269 38.68 31.87 7.77
CA ASN A 269 40.10 31.53 7.71
C ASN A 269 40.92 32.56 6.92
N GLU A 270 40.36 33.13 5.85
CA GLU A 270 40.98 34.24 5.12
C GLU A 270 41.12 35.48 6.02
N LYS A 271 40.06 35.87 6.73
CA LYS A 271 40.12 36.96 7.72
C LYS A 271 41.14 36.70 8.83
N ILE A 272 41.20 35.47 9.36
CA ILE A 272 42.18 35.08 10.38
C ILE A 272 43.60 35.13 9.82
N LYS A 273 43.81 34.72 8.58
CA LYS A 273 45.11 34.76 7.92
C LYS A 273 45.57 36.20 7.68
N GLU A 274 44.67 37.08 7.26
CA GLU A 274 44.93 38.52 7.13
C GLU A 274 45.27 39.14 8.49
N ALA A 275 44.47 38.87 9.52
CA ALA A 275 44.74 39.32 10.88
C ALA A 275 46.09 38.80 11.41
N LYS A 276 46.44 37.52 11.18
CA LYS A 276 47.75 36.97 11.54
C LYS A 276 48.90 37.63 10.79
N LYS A 277 48.73 37.95 9.51
CA LYS A 277 49.75 38.67 8.71
C LYS A 277 49.95 40.08 9.25
N GLN A 278 48.88 40.79 9.57
CA GLN A 278 48.94 42.10 10.21
C GLN A 278 49.64 42.02 11.57
N ILE A 279 49.25 41.10 12.45
CA ILE A 279 49.91 40.86 13.75
C ILE A 279 51.41 40.54 13.56
N GLY A 280 51.76 39.73 12.55
CA GLY A 280 53.14 39.42 12.19
C GLY A 280 53.96 40.65 11.80
N ASN A 281 53.38 41.55 11.01
CA ASN A 281 54.02 42.81 10.62
C ASN A 281 54.29 43.70 11.85
N TYR A 282 53.36 43.76 12.80
CA TYR A 282 53.55 44.55 14.02
C TYR A 282 54.48 43.89 15.05
N LYS A 283 54.63 42.55 15.00
CA LYS A 283 55.45 41.79 15.95
C LYS A 283 56.91 42.24 15.97
N GLU A 284 57.47 42.56 14.80
CA GLU A 284 58.86 43.02 14.71
C GLU A 284 59.04 44.42 15.30
N PHE A 285 58.10 45.33 15.01
CA PHE A 285 58.03 46.66 15.62
C PHE A 285 57.97 46.57 17.16
N PHE A 286 57.01 45.83 17.72
CA PHE A 286 56.89 45.69 19.18
C PHE A 286 58.09 44.97 19.81
N LYS A 287 58.75 44.04 19.12
CA LYS A 287 59.98 43.39 19.59
C LYS A 287 61.16 44.36 19.65
N LYS A 288 61.29 45.25 18.67
CA LYS A 288 62.31 46.31 18.69
C LYS A 288 61.99 47.35 19.78
N LEU A 289 60.70 47.62 20.04
CA LEU A 289 60.22 48.55 21.07
C LEU A 289 60.57 48.06 22.48
N ALA A 290 60.26 46.80 22.78
CA ALA A 290 60.62 46.17 24.04
C ALA A 290 62.14 46.15 24.30
N LYS A 291 62.95 46.13 23.24
CA LYS A 291 64.42 46.15 23.33
C LYS A 291 65.03 47.55 23.33
N LYS A 292 64.23 48.62 23.31
CA LYS A 292 64.68 50.02 23.17
C LYS A 292 65.62 50.25 21.98
N ARG A 293 65.34 49.64 20.82
CA ARG A 293 66.16 49.74 19.59
C ARG A 293 65.38 50.25 18.37
N LEU A 294 64.35 51.06 18.57
CA LEU A 294 63.58 51.63 17.45
C LEU A 294 64.33 52.78 16.77
N THR A 295 64.10 52.94 15.47
CA THR A 295 64.54 54.08 14.66
C THR A 295 63.34 54.87 14.13
N ASN A 296 63.54 56.12 13.71
CA ASN A 296 62.48 56.93 13.10
C ASN A 296 61.90 56.28 11.83
N GLU A 297 62.74 55.58 11.06
CA GLU A 297 62.26 54.83 9.89
C GLU A 297 61.35 53.65 10.27
N ASP A 298 61.63 52.96 11.38
CA ASP A 298 60.79 51.86 11.87
C ASP A 298 59.41 52.39 12.34
N TYR A 299 59.35 53.62 12.88
CA TYR A 299 58.09 54.29 13.23
C TYR A 299 57.27 54.67 12.02
N GLU A 300 57.86 55.39 11.06
CA GLU A 300 57.14 55.77 9.85
C GLU A 300 56.63 54.54 9.10
N ARG A 301 57.43 53.46 9.03
CA ARG A 301 56.97 52.18 8.47
C ARG A 301 55.80 51.57 9.23
N PHE A 302 55.78 51.65 10.56
CA PHE A 302 54.65 51.19 11.37
C PHE A 302 53.37 51.99 11.10
N PHE A 303 53.42 53.32 11.06
CA PHE A 303 52.23 54.14 10.76
C PHE A 303 51.76 54.02 9.30
N LEU A 304 52.69 53.86 8.36
CA LEU A 304 52.37 53.56 6.95
C LEU A 304 51.71 52.18 6.78
N THR A 305 52.09 51.19 7.60
CA THR A 305 51.51 49.83 7.54
C THR A 305 50.22 49.68 8.33
N LEU A 306 50.06 50.42 9.42
CA LEU A 306 48.87 50.41 10.27
C LEU A 306 47.73 51.24 9.65
N GLY A 307 48.06 52.25 8.84
CA GLY A 307 47.08 53.09 8.14
C GLY A 307 46.40 54.13 9.05
N ALA A 308 46.21 55.34 8.54
CA ALA A 308 45.54 56.42 9.29
C ALA A 308 44.05 56.15 9.57
N LYS A 309 43.43 55.26 8.79
CA LYS A 309 42.01 54.92 8.91
C LYS A 309 41.76 53.93 10.05
N GLU A 310 42.56 52.87 10.16
CA GLU A 310 42.46 51.93 11.29
C GLU A 310 42.77 52.61 12.63
N MET A 311 43.71 53.55 12.66
CA MET A 311 44.05 54.34 13.85
C MET A 311 42.87 55.18 14.35
N ARG A 312 42.19 55.89 13.44
CA ARG A 312 40.99 56.67 13.78
C ARG A 312 39.83 55.78 14.23
N GLU A 313 39.64 54.60 13.63
CA GLU A 313 38.62 53.63 14.06
C GLU A 313 38.89 53.09 15.48
N MET A 314 40.15 53.08 15.93
CA MET A 314 40.54 52.75 17.31
C MET A 314 40.49 53.93 18.28
N GLY A 315 40.05 55.12 17.84
CA GLY A 315 39.98 56.33 18.67
C GLY A 315 41.34 56.97 18.96
N LEU A 316 42.36 56.62 18.18
CA LEU A 316 43.74 57.05 18.33
C LEU A 316 44.05 58.15 17.30
N ASP A 317 44.52 59.31 17.76
CA ASP A 317 44.98 60.37 16.85
C ASP A 317 46.42 60.09 16.39
N ALA A 318 46.61 59.97 15.08
CA ALA A 318 47.88 59.56 14.50
C ALA A 318 48.98 60.60 14.76
N ASP A 319 48.62 61.88 14.79
CA ASP A 319 49.58 62.97 15.00
C ASP A 319 49.98 63.10 16.47
N GLU A 320 49.04 62.92 17.41
CA GLU A 320 49.34 62.90 18.84
C GLU A 320 50.28 61.74 19.22
N ILE A 321 50.07 60.56 18.62
CA ILE A 321 50.91 59.38 18.88
C ILE A 321 52.30 59.56 18.27
N ARG A 322 52.42 60.16 17.09
CA ARG A 322 53.72 60.52 16.51
C ARG A 322 54.51 61.43 17.45
N ILE A 323 53.88 62.49 17.97
CA ILE A 323 54.52 63.43 18.90
C ILE A 323 54.98 62.73 20.19
N LYS A 324 54.12 61.89 20.81
CA LYS A 324 54.49 61.16 22.04
C LYS A 324 55.58 60.10 21.80
N MET A 325 55.66 59.52 20.61
CA MET A 325 56.69 58.54 20.26
C MET A 325 58.05 59.20 19.97
N ASP A 326 58.06 60.36 19.32
CA ASP A 326 59.26 61.19 19.16
C ASP A 326 59.86 61.58 20.51
N GLN A 327 59.01 61.95 21.48
CA GLN A 327 59.45 62.22 22.85
C GLN A 327 60.12 61.00 23.52
N ILE A 328 59.62 59.79 23.26
CA ILE A 328 60.19 58.54 23.78
C ILE A 328 61.51 58.18 23.10
N LEU A 329 61.68 58.50 21.82
CA LEU A 329 62.95 58.37 21.11
C LEU A 329 64.02 59.31 21.68
N ASP A 330 63.66 60.58 21.89
CA ASP A 330 64.55 61.57 22.50
C ASP A 330 64.95 61.16 23.92
N TRP A 331 64.02 60.61 24.70
CA TRP A 331 64.31 60.04 26.02
C TRP A 331 65.22 58.81 25.94
N ASN A 332 64.98 57.86 25.03
CA ASN A 332 65.86 56.68 24.87
C ASN A 332 67.25 57.05 24.32
N ALA A 333 67.35 58.10 23.49
CA ALA A 333 68.62 58.66 23.04
C ALA A 333 69.39 59.32 24.19
N SER A 334 68.68 59.85 25.19
CA SER A 334 69.27 60.47 26.39
C SER A 334 69.78 59.47 27.44
N GLU A 335 69.27 58.22 27.46
CA GLU A 335 69.73 57.14 28.36
C GLU A 335 71.07 56.50 27.92
N LYS A 336 71.43 56.57 26.63
CA LYS A 336 72.81 56.36 26.21
C LYS A 336 73.53 57.69 26.40
N GLN A 337 74.60 57.69 27.20
CA GLN A 337 75.46 58.87 27.38
C GLN A 337 75.71 59.55 26.01
N PRO A 338 75.40 60.85 25.88
CA PRO A 338 75.53 61.53 24.61
C PRO A 338 77.00 61.79 24.34
N ASP A 339 77.50 61.30 23.20
CA ASP A 339 78.66 61.92 22.59
C ASP A 339 78.20 63.27 22.01
N LYS A 340 78.79 64.33 22.53
CA LYS A 340 78.35 65.71 22.32
C LYS A 340 78.73 66.16 20.92
N THR A 341 77.75 66.30 20.03
CA THR A 341 77.81 67.32 18.97
C THR A 341 76.41 67.82 18.62
N LEU A 342 76.01 68.93 19.26
CA LEU A 342 74.87 69.73 18.84
C LEU A 342 75.31 70.61 17.66
N VAL A 343 74.63 70.50 16.51
CA VAL A 343 74.60 71.57 15.49
C VAL A 343 73.16 71.93 15.16
N LYS A 344 72.82 73.12 15.65
CA LYS A 344 71.76 74.10 15.35
C LYS A 344 70.73 73.81 14.24
N SER A 345 69.49 74.17 14.61
CA SER A 345 68.32 74.37 13.75
C SER A 345 68.57 75.34 12.58
N LYS A 346 67.93 75.04 11.45
CA LYS A 346 67.69 76.00 10.37
C LYS A 346 66.20 76.31 10.32
N ASN A 347 65.83 77.49 10.83
CA ASN A 347 64.57 78.16 10.53
C ASN A 347 64.58 78.59 9.06
N ILE A 348 63.55 78.18 8.30
CA ILE A 348 63.23 78.78 7.00
C ILE A 348 61.88 79.48 7.18
N LYS A 349 61.87 80.79 6.90
CA LYS A 349 60.71 81.70 6.96
C LYS A 349 59.82 81.56 5.71
N PRO A 350 58.57 82.05 5.75
CA PRO A 350 57.56 81.79 4.73
C PRO A 350 57.66 82.79 3.57
N GLU A 351 57.33 82.33 2.36
CA GLU A 351 57.10 83.18 1.18
C GLU A 351 55.68 82.92 0.65
N LYS A 352 54.94 84.02 0.43
CA LYS A 352 53.61 84.05 -0.20
C LYS A 352 53.76 84.18 -1.72
N MET A 353 52.86 83.56 -2.47
CA MET A 353 52.28 83.87 -3.81
C MET A 353 51.93 82.52 -4.47
N ASP A 354 50.82 82.26 -5.15
CA ASP A 354 49.68 83.06 -5.57
C ASP A 354 48.50 82.14 -5.92
N LEU A 355 47.30 82.70 -5.89
CA LEU A 355 46.07 82.16 -6.48
C LEU A 355 46.22 81.95 -8.00
N ILE A 356 45.98 80.73 -8.50
CA ILE A 356 45.38 80.48 -9.82
C ILE A 356 44.48 79.22 -9.73
N VAL A 357 43.17 79.46 -9.88
CA VAL A 357 42.01 78.58 -10.15
C VAL A 357 41.64 77.51 -9.13
#